data_AF-A0A355FQT2-F1
#
_entry.id   AF-A0A355FQT2-F1
#
_cell.length_a   1.000
_cell.length_b   1.000
_cell.length_c   1.000
_cell.angle_alpha   90.00
_cell.angle_beta   90.00
_cell.angle_gamma   90.00
#
_symmetry.space_group_name_H-M   'P 1'
#
loop_
_entity.id
_entity.type
_entity.pdbx_description
1 polymer ?
#
loop_
_entity_poly.entity_id
_entity_poly.type
_entity_poly.pdbx_seq_one_letter_code
_entity_poly.pdbx_strand_id
1 'polypeptide(L)' 'MGIKVAKFGGSSLSAAEQFRKVRAIIAADPTRKYVIPSAPGKRDKDDFKVTDLLYKCHDLV' A
#
# COMPACT_ATOMS: atom_id res chain seq x y z
N MET A 1 8.69 -26.06 1.60
CA MET A 1 7.97 -24.81 1.30
C MET A 1 8.59 -23.68 2.10
N GLY A 2 9.17 -22.68 1.43
CA GLY A 2 9.85 -21.56 2.09
C GLY A 2 8.88 -20.42 2.44
N ILE A 3 9.29 -19.57 3.37
CA ILE A 3 8.56 -18.34 3.71
C ILE A 3 8.64 -17.37 2.54
N LYS A 4 7.51 -16.75 2.17
CA LYS A 4 7.45 -15.71 1.15
C LYS A 4 7.20 -14.35 1.79
N VAL A 5 7.79 -13.32 1.20
CA VAL A 5 7.61 -11.93 1.57
C VAL A 5 6.80 -11.24 0.46
N ALA A 6 5.80 -10.44 0.84
CA ALA A 6 4.95 -9.71 -0.10
C ALA A 6 5.11 -8.20 0.10
N LYS A 7 5.50 -7.47 -0.94
CA LYS A 7 5.53 -6.00 -0.95
C LYS A 7 4.40 -5.48 -1.80
N PHE A 8 3.66 -4.50 -1.31
CA PHE A 8 2.61 -3.80 -2.06
C PHE A 8 2.96 -2.32 -2.21
N GLY A 9 3.01 -1.85 -3.46
CA GLY A 9 3.25 -0.44 -3.77
C GLY A 9 2.02 0.43 -3.48
N GLY A 10 2.19 1.75 -3.54
CA GLY A 10 1.12 2.68 -3.21
C GLY A 10 -0.13 2.53 -4.09
N SER A 11 0.02 2.23 -5.38
CA SER A 11 -1.13 1.99 -6.28
C SER A 11 -1.96 0.76 -5.90
N SER A 12 -1.32 -0.28 -5.35
CA SER A 12 -2.00 -1.46 -4.81
C SER A 12 -2.72 -1.18 -3.49
N LEU A 13 -2.57 0.02 -2.93
CA LEU A 13 -3.11 0.44 -1.65
C LEU A 13 -3.82 1.81 -1.75
N SER A 14 -4.21 2.23 -2.95
CA SER A 14 -4.77 3.57 -3.20
C SER A 14 -6.23 3.75 -2.76
N ALA A 15 -6.98 2.65 -2.65
CA ALA A 15 -8.39 2.67 -2.26
C ALA A 15 -8.83 1.33 -1.65
N ALA A 16 -9.99 1.32 -0.98
CA ALA A 16 -10.56 0.14 -0.34
C ALA A 16 -10.65 -1.08 -1.28
N GLU A 17 -11.01 -0.88 -2.55
CA GLU A 17 -11.06 -1.98 -3.53
C GLU A 17 -9.70 -2.65 -3.77
N GLN A 18 -8.61 -1.88 -3.71
CA GLN A 18 -7.28 -2.44 -3.86
C GLN A 18 -6.87 -3.23 -2.61
N PHE A 19 -7.25 -2.79 -1.41
CA PHE A 19 -7.06 -3.56 -0.17
C PHE A 19 -7.76 -4.92 -0.21
N ARG A 20 -8.97 -5.01 -0.78
CA ARG A 20 -9.66 -6.29 -0.96
C ARG A 20 -8.85 -7.25 -1.85
N LYS A 21 -8.26 -6.74 -2.94
CA LYS A 21 -7.37 -7.52 -3.82
C LYS A 21 -6.11 -7.96 -3.09
N VAL A 22 -5.48 -7.06 -2.34
CA VAL A 22 -4.28 -7.35 -1.52
C VAL A 22 -4.57 -8.45 -0.50
N ARG A 23 -5.71 -8.38 0.21
CA ARG A 23 -6.16 -9.43 1.13
C ARG A 23 -6.29 -10.78 0.43
N ALA A 24 -6.95 -10.80 -0.74
CA ALA A 24 -7.11 -12.03 -1.51
C ALA A 24 -5.75 -12.62 -1.93
N ILE A 25 -4.80 -11.79 -2.36
CA ILE A 25 -3.43 -12.22 -2.69
C ILE A 25 -2.74 -12.79 -1.46
N ILE A 26 -2.78 -12.13 -0.31
CA ILE A 26 -2.12 -12.63 0.92
C ILE A 26 -2.75 -13.97 1.34
N ALA A 27 -4.07 -14.07 1.36
CA ALA A 27 -4.79 -15.27 1.79
C ALA A 27 -4.63 -16.47 0.83
N ALA A 28 -4.35 -16.23 -0.46
CA ALA A 28 -4.16 -17.28 -1.45
C ALA A 28 -2.89 -18.14 -1.24
N ASP A 29 -1.94 -17.68 -0.41
CA ASP A 29 -0.73 -18.43 -0.10
C ASP A 29 -0.34 -18.27 1.38
N PRO A 30 -0.53 -19.32 2.21
CA PRO A 30 -0.25 -19.25 3.66
C PRO A 30 1.25 -19.07 3.98
N THR A 31 2.14 -19.18 2.99
CA THR A 31 3.57 -18.90 3.18
C THR A 31 3.90 -17.39 3.17
N ARG A 32 2.96 -16.53 2.74
CA ARG A 32 3.08 -15.06 2.75
C ARG A 32 2.82 -14.48 4.14
N LYS A 33 3.79 -14.65 5.04
CA LYS A 33 3.68 -14.21 6.45
C LYS A 33 4.14 -12.77 6.68
N TYR A 34 4.98 -12.23 5.81
CA TYR A 34 5.54 -10.88 5.93
C TYR A 34 5.02 -9.99 4.82
N VAL A 35 4.41 -8.86 5.20
CA VAL A 35 3.79 -7.91 4.28
C VAL A 35 4.40 -6.53 4.49
N ILE A 36 4.97 -5.94 3.43
CA ILE A 36 5.57 -4.61 3.45
C ILE A 36 4.68 -3.67 2.63
N PRO A 37 3.86 -2.83 3.28
CA PRO A 37 3.06 -1.83 2.60
C PRO A 37 3.89 -0.56 2.31
N SER A 38 3.49 0.17 1.27
CA SER A 38 3.81 1.59 1.13
C SER A 38 2.65 2.44 1.67
N ALA A 39 2.83 3.76 1.74
CA ALA A 39 1.70 4.68 1.94
C ALA A 39 0.70 4.57 0.76
N PRO A 40 -0.59 4.94 0.96
CA PRO A 40 -1.55 4.99 -0.12
C PRO A 40 -1.06 5.85 -1.29
N GLY A 41 -1.07 5.26 -2.48
CA GLY A 41 -0.76 5.96 -3.72
C GLY A 41 -1.96 6.77 -4.19
N LYS A 42 -1.72 7.62 -5.18
CA LYS A 42 -2.76 8.38 -5.87
C LYS A 42 -3.83 7.44 -6.46
N ARG A 43 -5.10 7.84 -6.37
CA ARG A 43 -6.24 7.13 -6.96
C ARG A 43 -6.35 7.36 -8.46
N ASP A 44 -5.95 8.54 -8.90
CA ASP A 44 -5.92 8.99 -10.30
C ASP A 44 -4.77 10.00 -10.50
N LYS A 45 -4.68 10.60 -11.69
CA LYS A 45 -3.61 11.54 -12.03
C LYS A 45 -3.68 12.87 -11.26
N ASP A 46 -4.87 13.27 -10.83
CA ASP A 46 -5.14 14.58 -10.21
C ASP A 46 -5.14 14.49 -8.67
N ASP A 47 -5.11 13.28 -8.11
CA ASP A 47 -5.05 13.02 -6.67
C ASP A 47 -3.69 13.37 -6.04
N PHE A 48 -3.69 13.50 -4.71
CA PHE A 48 -2.51 13.83 -3.91
C PHE A 48 -1.80 12.58 -3.39
N LYS A 49 -0.48 12.67 -3.25
CA LYS A 49 0.32 11.63 -2.62
C LYS A 49 0.38 11.88 -1.11
N VAL A 50 -0.11 10.93 -0.32
CA VAL A 50 -0.24 11.07 1.15
C VAL A 50 1.08 11.46 1.82
N THR A 51 2.19 10.85 1.41
CA THR A 51 3.52 11.17 1.95
C THR A 51 3.90 12.63 1.73
N ASP A 52 3.55 13.21 0.58
CA ASP A 52 3.89 14.60 0.26
C ASP A 52 3.02 15.57 1.09
N LEU A 53 1.78 15.17 1.45
CA LEU A 53 0.95 15.92 2.39
C LEU A 53 1.55 15.92 3.81
N LEU A 54 2.19 14.83 4.23
CA LEU A 54 2.88 14.80 5.53
C LEU A 54 4.07 15.76 5.57
N TYR A 55 4.87 15.82 4.49
CA TYR A 55 5.93 16.83 4.37
C TYR A 55 5.35 18.25 4.40
N LYS A 56 4.24 18.49 3.70
CA LYS A 56 3.58 19.80 3.74
C LYS A 56 3.15 20.20 5.16
N CYS A 57 2.66 19.26 5.96
CA CYS A 57 2.34 19.55 7.36
C CYS A 57 3.59 19.90 8.19
N HIS A 58 4.71 19.21 7.93
CA HIS A 58 5.99 19.48 8.60
C HIS A 58 6.51 20.88 8.26
N ASP A 59 6.42 21.30 7.00
CA ASP A 59 6.95 22.59 6.53
C ASP A 59 6.14 23.83 6.98
N LEU A 60 4.98 23.61 7.61
CA LEU A 60 4.13 24.68 8.19
C LEU A 60 4.51 25.03 9.64
N VAL A 61 5.48 24.32 10.20
CA VAL A 61 6.02 24.53 11.56
C VAL A 61 7.36 25.26 11.46
#